data_AF-A0A2P6PED7-F1
#
_entry.id   AF-A0A2P6PED7-F1
#
_cell.length_a   1.000
_cell.length_b   1.000
_cell.length_c   1.000
_cell.angle_alpha   90.00
_cell.angle_beta   90.00
_cell.angle_gamma   90.00
#
_symmetry.space_group_name_H-M   'P 1'
#
loop_
_entity.id
_entity.type
_entity.pdbx_description
1 polymer ?
#
loop_
_entity_poly.entity_id
_entity_poly.type
_entity_poly.pdbx_seq_one_letter_code
_entity_poly.pdbx_strand_id
1 'polypeptide(L)'
;MGIDHYKILGVNRNASPDVVKKAYKKLVMFWHPDKHLQEEARAKVDAKFKEINQAYQILNDPVKQHNYDSQHANIANSNWTYDIVSLVSS
;
A
#
# COMPACT_ATOMS: atom_id res chain seq x y z
N MET A 1 -9.29 -4.58 -8.86
CA MET A 1 -9.38 -4.86 -7.41
C MET A 1 -8.57 -3.80 -6.69
N GLY A 2 -9.21 -2.98 -5.85
CA GLY A 2 -8.50 -1.90 -5.14
C GLY A 2 -7.49 -2.47 -4.15
N ILE A 3 -6.26 -1.94 -4.14
CA ILE A 3 -5.22 -2.35 -3.20
C ILE A 3 -5.55 -1.75 -1.84
N ASP A 4 -5.96 -2.55 -0.85
CA ASP A 4 -6.21 -2.08 0.52
C ASP A 4 -4.89 -1.86 1.29
N HIS A 5 -4.39 -0.62 1.30
CA HIS A 5 -3.17 -0.23 2.01
C HIS A 5 -3.22 -0.54 3.53
N TYR A 6 -4.41 -0.42 4.12
CA TYR A 6 -4.65 -0.80 5.52
C TYR A 6 -4.41 -2.29 5.76
N LYS A 7 -4.82 -3.14 4.82
CA LYS A 7 -4.66 -4.59 4.90
C LYS A 7 -3.21 -5.02 4.67
N ILE A 8 -2.47 -4.30 3.81
CA ILE A 8 -1.03 -4.51 3.60
C ILE A 8 -0.25 -4.26 4.88
N LEU A 9 -0.54 -3.16 5.57
CA LEU A 9 0.10 -2.82 6.84
C LEU A 9 -0.48 -3.61 8.02
N GLY A 10 -1.59 -4.31 7.84
CA GLY A 10 -2.28 -5.04 8.91
C GLY A 10 -2.87 -4.12 9.98
N VAL A 11 -3.26 -2.89 9.60
CA VAL A 11 -3.81 -1.87 10.49
C VAL A 11 -5.27 -1.60 10.17
N ASN A 12 -6.02 -1.10 11.15
CA ASN A 12 -7.41 -0.73 10.94
C ASN A 12 -7.53 0.59 10.15
N ARG A 13 -8.66 0.81 9.47
CA ARG A 13 -8.93 2.08 8.74
C ARG A 13 -8.92 3.31 9.65
N ASN A 14 -9.25 3.10 10.93
CA ASN A 14 -9.23 4.12 11.98
C ASN A 14 -7.88 4.18 12.75
N ALA A 15 -6.83 3.53 12.24
CA ALA A 15 -5.53 3.53 12.92
C ALA A 15 -4.91 4.94 12.91
N SER A 16 -4.44 5.39 14.08
CA SER A 16 -3.65 6.62 14.19
C SER A 16 -2.30 6.48 13.47
N PRO A 17 -1.68 7.59 13.04
CA PRO A 17 -0.37 7.57 12.37
C PRO A 17 0.72 6.87 13.20
N ASP A 18 0.65 6.91 14.53
CA ASP A 18 1.57 6.19 15.41
C ASP A 18 1.48 4.66 15.26
N VAL A 19 0.26 4.15 15.07
CA VAL A 19 -0.01 2.71 14.83
C VAL A 19 0.49 2.30 13.45
N VAL A 20 0.23 3.13 12.43
CA VAL A 20 0.71 2.94 11.06
C VAL A 20 2.25 2.84 11.03
N LYS A 21 2.93 3.77 11.73
CA LYS A 21 4.39 3.80 11.85
C LYS A 21 4.94 2.58 12.59
N LYS A 22 4.29 2.13 13.65
CA LYS A 22 4.67 0.90 14.39
C LYS A 22 4.51 -0.34 13.52
N ALA A 23 3.42 -0.46 12.77
CA ALA A 23 3.19 -1.58 11.87
C ALA A 23 4.22 -1.63 10.73
N TYR A 24 4.50 -0.48 10.10
CA TYR A 24 5.55 -0.35 9.09
C TYR A 24 6.91 -0.85 9.59
N LYS A 25 7.35 -0.39 10.77
CA LYS A 25 8.63 -0.84 11.36
C LYS A 25 8.69 -2.35 11.58
N LYS A 26 7.60 -2.95 12.07
CA LYS A 26 7.52 -4.41 12.27
C LYS A 26 7.65 -5.16 10.95
N LEU A 27 6.96 -4.70 9.90
CA LEU A 27 6.96 -5.34 8.59
C LEU A 27 8.32 -5.20 7.88
N VAL A 28 8.97 -4.04 7.95
CA VAL A 28 10.33 -3.83 7.41
C VAL A 28 11.34 -4.78 8.06
N MET A 29 11.25 -4.99 9.38
CA MET A 29 12.11 -5.94 10.09
C MET A 29 11.79 -7.40 9.75
N PHE A 30 10.52 -7.72 9.49
CA PHE A 30 10.08 -9.06 9.12
C PHE A 30 10.50 -9.43 7.69
N TRP A 31 10.38 -8.47 6.77
CA TRP A 31 10.74 -8.60 5.36
C TRP A 31 12.16 -8.09 5.06
N HIS A 32 13.05 -8.02 6.05
CA HIS A 32 14.41 -7.54 5.82
C HIS A 32 15.19 -8.54 4.93
N PRO A 33 15.88 -8.10 3.87
CA PRO A 33 16.57 -8.99 2.92
C PRO A 33 17.65 -9.87 3.57
N ASP A 34 18.23 -9.40 4.68
CA ASP A 34 19.19 -10.16 5.50
C ASP A 34 18.59 -11.46 6.08
N LYS A 35 17.27 -11.49 6.36
CA LYS A 35 16.57 -12.68 6.86
C LYS A 35 16.07 -13.59 5.74
N HIS A 36 16.03 -13.08 4.51
CA HIS A 36 15.49 -13.77 3.34
C HIS A 36 16.58 -13.92 2.27
N LEU A 37 17.64 -14.66 2.64
CA LEU A 37 18.82 -14.91 1.80
C LEU A 37 18.54 -15.81 0.60
N GLN A 38 17.36 -16.45 0.53
CA GLN A 38 16.98 -17.30 -0.60
C GLN A 38 16.52 -16.45 -1.79
N GLU A 39 17.04 -16.75 -2.98
CA GLU A 39 16.74 -16.01 -4.21
C GLU A 39 15.23 -16.02 -4.56
N GLU A 40 14.57 -17.16 -4.34
CA GLU A 40 13.13 -17.32 -4.53
C GLU A 40 12.28 -16.46 -3.57
N ALA A 41 12.81 -16.20 -2.37
CA ALA A 41 12.17 -15.33 -1.38
C ALA A 41 12.42 -13.85 -1.71
N ARG A 42 13.54 -13.52 -2.35
CA ARG A 42 13.96 -12.14 -2.63
C ARG A 42 12.96 -11.38 -3.50
N ALA A 43 12.39 -12.02 -4.52
CA ALA A 43 11.35 -11.40 -5.35
C ALA A 43 10.05 -11.11 -4.57
N LYS A 44 9.64 -12.04 -3.68
CA LYS A 44 8.47 -11.85 -2.81
C LYS A 44 8.71 -10.75 -1.77
N VAL A 45 9.91 -10.71 -1.20
CA VAL A 45 10.36 -9.69 -0.27
C VAL A 45 10.32 -8.32 -0.92
N ASP A 46 10.89 -8.16 -2.11
CA ASP A 46 10.90 -6.88 -2.84
C ASP A 46 9.48 -6.38 -3.15
N ALA A 47 8.61 -7.28 -3.65
CA ALA A 47 7.21 -6.96 -3.91
C ALA A 47 6.48 -6.50 -2.63
N LYS A 48 6.62 -7.26 -1.54
CA LYS A 48 6.02 -6.91 -0.24
C LYS A 48 6.57 -5.60 0.29
N PHE A 49 7.87 -5.38 0.18
CA PHE A 49 8.51 -4.16 0.65
C PHE A 49 7.99 -2.92 -0.09
N LYS A 50 7.82 -3.01 -1.41
CA LYS A 50 7.19 -1.97 -2.23
C LYS A 50 5.76 -1.68 -1.79
N GLU A 51 4.94 -2.72 -1.61
CA GLU A 51 3.56 -2.58 -1.12
C GLU A 51 3.51 -1.89 0.25
N ILE A 52 4.36 -2.31 1.20
CA ILE A 52 4.45 -1.75 2.55
C ILE A 52 4.85 -0.28 2.52
N ASN A 53 5.82 0.07 1.67
CA ASN A 53 6.31 1.43 1.55
C ASN A 53 5.26 2.36 0.90
N GLN A 54 4.58 1.90 -0.15
CA GLN A 54 3.46 2.63 -0.76
C GLN A 54 2.32 2.86 0.24
N ALA A 55 1.95 1.83 1.00
CA ALA A 55 0.93 1.94 2.04
C ALA A 55 1.31 2.95 3.12
N TYR A 56 2.56 2.92 3.58
CA TYR A 56 3.04 3.89 4.56
C TYR A 56 3.04 5.32 4.00
N GLN A 57 3.47 5.53 2.76
CA GLN A 57 3.49 6.87 2.13
C GLN A 57 2.10 7.52 2.03
N ILE A 58 1.05 6.72 1.86
CA ILE A 58 -0.33 7.20 1.77
C ILE A 58 -0.94 7.36 3.17
N LEU A 59 -0.77 6.38 4.06
CA LEU A 59 -1.43 6.35 5.38
C LEU A 59 -0.72 7.19 6.45
N ASN A 60 0.57 7.49 6.27
CA ASN A 60 1.33 8.31 7.23
C ASN A 60 0.93 9.79 7.15
N ASP A 61 0.44 10.25 6.00
CA ASP A 61 0.04 11.63 5.80
C ASP A 61 -1.49 11.75 5.80
N PRO A 62 -2.09 12.53 6.71
CA PRO A 62 -3.54 12.61 6.84
C PRO A 62 -4.21 13.21 5.60
N VAL A 63 -3.53 14.10 4.86
CA VAL A 63 -4.05 14.68 3.63
C VAL A 63 -4.05 13.63 2.52
N LYS A 64 -2.96 12.86 2.38
CA LYS A 64 -2.91 11.76 1.41
C LYS A 64 -3.88 10.64 1.75
N GLN A 65 -4.02 10.31 3.04
CA GLN A 65 -4.99 9.32 3.52
C GLN A 65 -6.41 9.75 3.17
N HIS A 66 -6.77 11.02 3.42
CA HIS A 66 -8.08 11.55 3.08
C HIS A 66 -8.34 11.58 1.57
N ASN A 67 -7.34 11.96 0.77
CA ASN A 67 -7.45 11.95 -0.68
C ASN A 67 -7.59 10.52 -1.23
N TYR A 68 -6.85 9.57 -0.65
CA TYR A 68 -6.96 8.16 -0.98
C TYR A 68 -8.33 7.60 -0.59
N ASP A 69 -8.81 7.89 0.62
CA ASP A 69 -10.14 7.48 1.06
C ASP A 69 -11.24 8.10 0.20
N SER A 70 -11.13 9.38 -0.16
CA SER A 70 -12.08 10.07 -1.06
C SER A 70 -12.08 9.48 -2.48
N GLN A 71 -10.90 9.16 -3.02
CA GLN A 71 -10.78 8.50 -4.33
C GLN A 71 -11.31 7.06 -4.29
N HIS A 72 -11.07 6.33 -3.20
CA HIS A 72 -11.48 4.93 -3.04
C HIS A 72 -12.90 4.75 -2.50
N ALA A 73 -13.51 5.77 -1.90
CA ALA A 73 -14.90 5.80 -1.50
C ALA A 73 -15.85 5.88 -2.71
N ASN A 74 -15.39 6.47 -3.82
CA ASN A 74 -16.15 6.54 -5.07
C ASN A 74 -16.11 5.22 -5.87
N ILE A 75 -15.14 4.35 -5.60
CA ILE A 75 -14.98 3.05 -6.27
C ILE A 75 -16.03 2.02 -5.82
N ALA A 76 -16.78 2.30 -4.74
CA ALA A 76 -17.93 1.47 -4.38
C ALA A 76 -19.10 1.59 -5.39
N ASN A 77 -19.11 2.60 -6.26
CA ASN A 77 -20.18 2.79 -7.26
C ASN A 77 -19.71 2.84 -8.72
N SER A 78 -18.41 2.84 -9.01
CA SER A 78 -17.92 2.94 -10.39
C SER A 78 -16.69 2.06 -10.60
N ASN A 79 -16.88 0.96 -11.34
CA ASN A 79 -15.82 0.17 -11.95
C ASN A 79 -14.73 1.12 -12.50
N TRP A 80 -13.52 0.97 -11.95
CA TRP A 80 -12.33 1.71 -12.32
C TRP A 80 -12.22 1.92 -13.84
N THR A 81 -12.22 3.18 -14.25
CA THR A 81 -11.80 3.63 -15.57
C THR A 81 -10.28 3.45 -15.70
N TYR A 82 -9.84 2.21 -15.96
CA TYR A 82 -8.48 1.94 -16.47
C TYR A 82 -8.33 2.32 -17.96
N ASP A 83 -9.24 3.13 -18.51
CA ASP A 83 -9.38 3.40 -19.94
C ASP A 83 -8.79 4.75 -20.40
N ILE A 84 -8.35 5.64 -19.50
CA ILE A 84 -8.06 7.04 -19.92
C ILE A 84 -6.58 7.33 -20.25
N VAL A 85 -5.63 6.41 -20.01
CA VAL A 85 -4.20 6.70 -20.29
C VAL A 85 -3.57 5.81 -21.38
N SER A 86 -4.29 4.83 -21.92
CA SER A 86 -3.74 3.95 -22.98
C SER A 86 -4.30 4.19 -24.39
N LEU A 87 -5.22 5.15 -24.60
CA LEU A 87 -5.86 5.41 -25.90
C LEU A 87 -5.69 6.85 -26.42
N VAL A 88 -4.66 7.58 -25.96
CA VAL A 88 -4.24 8.86 -26.57
C VAL A 88 -2.77 8.82 -27.00
N SER A 89 -2.40 7.71 -27.63
CA SER A 89 -1.17 7.63 -28.42
C SER A 89 -1.48 6.86 -29.70
N SER A 90 -1.88 7.62 -30.72
CA SER A 90 -1.82 7.26 -32.14
C SER A 90 -1.10 8.39 -32.86
#